data_AF-A0A199UKF7-F1
#
_entry.id   AF-A0A199UKF7-F1
#
_cell.length_a   1.000
_cell.length_b   1.000
_cell.length_c   1.000
_cell.angle_alpha   90.00
_cell.angle_beta   90.00
_cell.angle_gamma   90.00
#
_symmetry.space_group_name_H-M   'P 1'
#
loop_
_entity.id
_entity.type
_entity.pdbx_description
1 polymer ?
#
loop_
_entity_poly.entity_id
_entity_poly.type
_entity_poly.pdbx_seq_one_letter_code
_entity_poly.pdbx_strand_id
1 'polypeptide(L)'
;MLNSLFLMESEGATEEAKKSNHALRKLEKRQQNRTLDPHIEEQFASGKLLAGISSRPGQCGRVDGYILEGKELEFYMKKIQRKKGKGGAGAAA
;
A
#
# COMPACT_ATOMS: atom_id res chain seq x y z
N MET A 1 -25.70 0.04 24.45
CA MET A 1 -25.30 -1.36 24.18
C MET A 1 -25.16 -1.61 22.68
N LEU A 2 -24.24 -0.93 22.00
CA LEU A 2 -23.89 -1.26 20.61
C LEU A 2 -22.43 -0.84 20.36
N ASN A 3 -21.53 -1.46 21.11
CA ASN A 3 -20.09 -1.41 20.85
C ASN A 3 -19.58 -2.84 21.02
N SER A 4 -19.81 -3.70 20.01
CA SER A 4 -19.37 -5.10 20.11
C SER A 4 -19.17 -5.85 18.78
N LEU A 5 -18.99 -5.20 17.63
CA LEU A 5 -18.73 -5.99 16.42
C LEU A 5 -17.90 -5.24 15.37
N PHE A 6 -16.62 -5.05 15.67
CA PHE A 6 -15.57 -5.03 14.65
C PHE A 6 -14.20 -5.28 15.29
N LEU A 7 -13.99 -6.50 15.78
CA LEU A 7 -12.66 -7.06 16.00
C LEU A 7 -12.41 -8.07 14.89
N MET A 8 -11.56 -7.71 13.95
CA MET A 8 -10.88 -8.65 13.07
C MET A 8 -9.41 -8.58 13.45
N GLU A 9 -9.03 -9.48 14.36
CA GLU A 9 -7.67 -9.70 14.80
C GLU A 9 -6.87 -10.28 13.62
N SER A 10 -5.92 -9.51 13.09
CA SER A 10 -4.83 -10.07 12.32
C SER A 10 -3.78 -10.57 13.29
N GLU A 11 -3.85 -11.86 13.60
CA GLU A 11 -2.81 -12.60 14.30
C GLU A 11 -1.52 -12.60 13.45
N GLY A 12 -0.74 -11.54 13.66
CA GLY A 12 0.66 -11.44 13.33
C GLY A 12 1.42 -10.96 14.57
N ALA A 13 1.09 -11.54 15.73
CA ALA A 13 1.90 -11.42 16.93
C ALA A 13 3.26 -12.08 16.64
N THR A 14 4.16 -11.33 16.02
CA THR A 14 5.58 -11.53 16.29
C THR A 14 5.71 -11.39 17.79
N GLU A 15 5.93 -12.52 18.45
CA GLU A 15 6.04 -12.66 19.90
C GLU A 15 6.68 -11.42 20.51
N GLU A 16 6.13 -10.97 21.63
CA GLU A 16 6.80 -10.00 22.50
C GLU A 16 8.07 -10.62 23.10
N ALA A 17 9.05 -10.93 22.25
CA ALA A 17 10.40 -11.17 22.65
C ALA A 17 10.85 -9.92 23.40
N LYS A 18 11.19 -10.06 24.69
CA LYS A 18 11.67 -8.98 25.56
C LYS A 18 12.72 -8.15 24.81
N LYS A 19 12.30 -6.99 24.30
CA LYS A 19 13.18 -6.11 23.51
C LYS A 19 14.10 -5.39 24.48
N SER A 20 15.39 -5.31 24.15
CA SER A 20 16.32 -4.53 24.95
C SER A 20 15.93 -3.05 24.95
N ASN A 21 16.26 -2.32 26.02
CA ASN A 21 15.98 -0.87 26.12
C ASN A 21 16.53 -0.08 24.92
N HIS A 22 17.65 -0.53 24.34
CA HIS A 22 18.19 0.06 23.12
C HIS A 22 17.31 -0.19 21.88
N ALA A 23 16.73 -1.38 21.76
CA ALA A 23 15.79 -1.70 20.67
C ALA A 23 14.50 -0.89 20.78
N LEU A 24 13.95 -0.71 21.99
CA LEU A 24 12.77 0.13 22.22
C LEU A 24 13.02 1.58 21.82
N ARG A 25 14.11 2.18 22.30
CA ARG A 25 14.51 3.54 21.92
C ARG A 25 14.71 3.69 20.40
N LYS A 26 15.20 2.66 19.71
CA LYS A 26 15.36 2.66 18.25
C LYS A 26 14.01 2.61 17.52
N LEU A 27 13.05 1.85 18.06
CA LEU A 27 11.69 1.78 17.51
C LEU A 27 10.95 3.10 17.71
N GLU A 28 11.02 3.70 18.91
CA GLU A 28 10.42 5.00 19.20
C GLU A 28 10.93 6.09 18.24
N LYS A 29 12.26 6.15 18.03
CA LYS A 29 12.86 7.09 17.06
C LYS A 29 12.39 6.86 15.62
N ARG A 30 12.13 5.61 15.21
CA ARG A 30 11.63 5.27 13.87
C ARG A 30 10.14 5.58 13.72
N GLN A 31 9.35 5.43 14.78
CA GLN A 31 7.92 5.69 14.78
C GLN A 31 7.58 7.17 14.65
N GLN A 32 8.41 8.07 15.20
CA GLN A 32 8.18 9.52 15.18
C GLN A 32 7.98 10.09 13.77
N ASN A 33 8.71 9.56 12.77
CA ASN A 33 8.64 10.04 11.39
C ASN A 33 7.87 9.07 10.46
N ARG A 34 7.14 8.10 11.03
CA ARG A 34 6.41 7.09 10.25
C ARG A 34 5.01 7.59 9.90
N THR A 35 4.94 8.63 9.08
CA THR A 35 3.69 9.13 8.50
C THR A 35 3.54 8.57 7.09
N LEU A 36 2.44 7.86 6.83
CA LEU A 36 2.08 7.38 5.49
C LEU A 36 0.99 8.27 4.88
N ASP A 37 0.97 8.37 3.55
CA ASP A 37 -0.11 9.07 2.87
C ASP A 37 -1.41 8.26 2.95
N PRO A 38 -2.58 8.87 3.22
CA PRO A 38 -3.85 8.16 3.36
C PRO A 38 -4.22 7.29 2.16
N HIS A 39 -3.87 7.70 0.93
CA HIS A 39 -4.18 6.92 -0.27
C HIS A 39 -3.35 5.65 -0.36
N ILE A 40 -2.14 5.68 0.20
CA ILE A 40 -1.27 4.50 0.27
C ILE A 40 -1.80 3.55 1.37
N GLU A 41 -2.27 4.07 2.49
CA GLU A 41 -2.90 3.25 3.55
C GLU A 41 -4.15 2.50 3.04
N GLU A 42 -5.00 3.17 2.24
CA GLU A 42 -6.16 2.52 1.60
C GLU A 42 -5.74 1.37 0.67
N GLN A 43 -4.66 1.55 -0.10
CA GLN A 43 -4.14 0.49 -0.96
C GLN A 43 -3.55 -0.67 -0.16
N PHE A 44 -2.88 -0.40 0.96
CA PHE A 44 -2.41 -1.44 1.87
C PHE A 44 -3.56 -2.26 2.44
N ALA A 45 -4.69 -1.61 2.78
CA ALA A 45 -5.90 -2.32 3.22
C ALA A 45 -6.48 -3.22 2.12
N SER A 46 -6.40 -2.80 0.85
CA SER A 46 -6.83 -3.61 -0.29
C SER A 46 -5.90 -4.78 -0.64
N GLY A 47 -4.66 -4.77 -0.13
CA GLY A 47 -3.61 -5.73 -0.46
C GLY A 47 -3.06 -5.60 -1.89
N LYS A 48 -3.42 -4.55 -2.63
CA LYS A 48 -2.99 -4.29 -4.01
C LYS A 48 -2.44 -2.87 -4.13
N LEU A 49 -1.18 -2.76 -4.52
CA LEU A 49 -0.49 -1.48 -4.70
C LEU A 49 -0.38 -1.13 -6.18
N LEU A 50 -0.53 0.15 -6.51
CA LEU A 50 -0.23 0.65 -7.85
C LEU A 50 1.26 0.98 -7.95
N ALA A 51 1.91 0.43 -8.99
CA ALA A 51 3.34 0.60 -9.22
C ALA A 51 3.62 0.97 -10.68
N GLY A 52 4.67 1.76 -10.89
CA GLY A 52 5.23 2.07 -12.20
C GLY A 52 6.33 1.07 -12.55
N ILE A 53 6.24 0.48 -13.74
CA ILE A 53 7.31 -0.38 -14.27
C ILE A 53 8.41 0.53 -14.83
N SER A 54 9.61 0.45 -14.27
CA SER A 54 10.78 1.22 -14.72
C SER A 54 11.69 0.41 -15.65
N SER A 55 11.56 -0.92 -15.66
CA SER A 55 12.31 -1.81 -16.54
C SER A 55 11.72 -1.90 -17.96
N ARG A 56 12.50 -2.48 -18.88
CA ARG A 56 12.08 -2.80 -20.26
C ARG A 56 11.96 -4.33 -20.41
N PRO A 57 10.84 -4.94 -19.99
CA PRO A 57 10.72 -6.38 -19.83
C PRO A 57 11.01 -7.18 -21.11
N GLY A 58 10.71 -6.63 -22.29
CA GLY A 58 11.00 -7.28 -23.57
C GLY A 58 12.49 -7.43 -23.89
N GLN A 59 13.37 -6.69 -23.22
CA GLN A 59 14.82 -6.78 -23.40
C GLN A 59 15.50 -7.43 -22.20
N CYS A 60 15.13 -7.03 -20.98
CA CYS A 60 15.77 -7.50 -19.76
C CYS A 60 15.10 -8.74 -19.13
N GLY A 61 13.90 -9.15 -19.58
CA GLY A 61 13.15 -10.28 -19.02
C GLY A 61 12.66 -10.07 -17.59
N ARG A 62 12.73 -8.84 -17.07
CA ARG A 62 12.37 -8.49 -15.69
C ARG A 62 11.36 -7.35 -15.65
N VAL A 63 10.49 -7.38 -14.64
CA VAL A 63 9.47 -6.35 -14.38
C VAL A 63 9.80 -5.67 -13.05
N ASP A 64 10.88 -4.89 -13.07
CA ASP A 64 11.29 -4.10 -11.92
C ASP A 64 10.61 -2.72 -11.99
N GLY A 65 10.33 -2.14 -10.82
CA GLY A 65 9.54 -0.93 -10.73
C GLY A 65 9.58 -0.30 -9.34
N TYR A 66 8.78 0.74 -9.18
CA TYR A 66 8.61 1.47 -7.93
C TYR A 66 7.13 1.73 -7.64
N ILE A 67 6.80 1.94 -6.36
CA ILE A 67 5.43 2.21 -5.90
C ILE A 67 5.08 3.67 -6.22
N LEU A 68 3.87 3.91 -6.70
CA LEU A 68 3.40 5.27 -6.97
C LEU A 68 3.02 5.96 -5.65
N GLU A 69 3.57 7.16 -5.43
CA GLU A 69 3.36 7.92 -4.18
C GLU A 69 2.94 9.37 -4.48
N GLY A 70 2.27 10.00 -3.51
CA GLY A 70 1.89 11.42 -3.53
C GLY A 70 1.18 11.87 -4.82
N LYS A 71 1.69 12.94 -5.45
CA LYS A 71 1.07 13.56 -6.64
C LYS A 71 0.97 12.62 -7.84
N GLU A 72 1.94 11.71 -7.99
CA GLU A 72 1.95 10.75 -9.09
C GLU A 72 0.80 9.75 -8.94
N LEU A 73 0.56 9.29 -7.71
CA LEU A 73 -0.53 8.38 -7.41
C LEU A 73 -1.90 9.00 -7.71
N GLU A 74 -2.12 10.25 -7.27
CA GLU A 74 -3.36 10.97 -7.55
C GLU A 74 -3.62 11.14 -9.06
N PHE A 75 -2.59 11.43 -9.83
CA PHE A 75 -2.69 11.61 -11.28
C PHE A 75 -3.17 10.33 -11.97
N TYR A 76 -2.53 9.20 -11.66
CA TYR A 76 -2.91 7.92 -12.25
C TYR A 76 -4.25 7.40 -11.75
N MET A 77 -4.59 7.62 -10.47
CA MET A 77 -5.90 7.26 -9.93
C MET A 77 -7.04 7.97 -10.68
N LYS A 78 -6.92 9.29 -10.89
CA LYS A 78 -7.88 10.07 -11.70
C LYS A 78 -7.96 9.55 -13.13
N LYS A 79 -6.83 9.18 -13.75
CA LYS A 79 -6.78 8.65 -15.12
C LYS A 79 -7.49 7.29 -15.23
N ILE A 80 -7.29 6.40 -14.27
CA ILE A 80 -7.93 5.07 -14.21
C ILE A 80 -9.45 5.21 -14.04
N GLN A 81 -9.89 6.07 -13.12
CA GLN A 81 -11.32 6.32 -12.89
C GLN A 81 -12.02 6.87 -14.14
N ARG A 82 -11.40 7.85 -14.83
CA ARG A 82 -11.92 8.38 -16.10
C ARG A 82 -11.99 7.32 -17.21
N LYS A 83 -11.01 6.41 -17.28
CA LYS A 83 -11.01 5.30 -18.23
C LYS A 83 -12.13 4.30 -17.90
N LYS A 84 -12.31 3.96 -16.62
CA LYS A 84 -13.37 3.06 -16.16
C LYS A 84 -14.77 3.61 -16.51
N GLY A 85 -14.99 4.92 -16.35
CA GLY A 85 -16.24 5.59 -16.72
C GLY A 85 -16.52 5.69 -18.24
N LYS A 86 -15.50 5.58 -19.10
CA LYS A 86 -15.64 5.62 -20.57
C LYS A 86 -15.59 4.25 -21.26
N GLY A 87 -15.16 3.19 -20.58
CA GLY A 87 -14.83 1.90 -21.21
C GLY A 87 -15.35 0.65 -20.51
N GLY A 88 -16.21 0.78 -19.49
CA GLY A 88 -16.77 -0.37 -18.75
C GLY A 88 -17.69 -1.30 -19.55
N ALA A 89 -17.92 -1.05 -20.85
CA ALA A 89 -18.76 -1.87 -21.73
C ALA A 89 -17.98 -2.59 -22.85
N GLY A 90 -16.66 -2.76 -22.74
CA GLY A 90 -15.89 -3.37 -23.83
C GLY A 90 -14.56 -3.98 -23.40
N ALA A 91 -14.62 -5.08 -22.64
CA ALA A 91 -13.48 -6.01 -22.49
C ALA A 91 -14.00 -7.37 -21.97
N ALA A 92 -14.90 -7.98 -22.73
CA ALA A 92 -15.23 -9.39 -22.67
C ALA A 92 -15.44 -9.85 -24.13
N ALA A 93 -14.33 -10.15 -24.80
CA ALA A 93 -14.24 -10.87 -26.07
C ALA A 93 -12.84 -11.48 -26.14
#